data_AF-A0AAW2KVR8-F1
#
_entry.id   AF-A0AAW2KVR8-F1
#
_cell.length_a   1.000
_cell.length_b   1.000
_cell.length_c   1.000
_cell.angle_alpha   90.00
_cell.angle_beta   90.00
_cell.angle_gamma   90.00
#
_symmetry.space_group_name_H-M   'P 1'
#
loop_
_entity.id
_entity.type
_entity.pdbx_description
1 polymer ?
#
loop_
_entity_poly.entity_id
_entity_poly.type
_entity_poly.pdbx_seq_one_letter_code
_entity_poly.pdbx_strand_id
1 'polypeptide(L)' 'MDISTANCRMKVRSSVKKMCEFCRTVKRRGRVYVLCSANPKHKQRQGVSTFAYEGPVPPV' A
#
# COMPACT_ATOMS: atom_id res chain seq x y z
N MET A 1 8.45 -18.84 -19.38
CA MET A 1 7.62 -17.64 -19.62
C MET A 1 6.54 -17.63 -18.57
N ASP A 2 6.96 -17.20 -17.39
CA ASP A 2 6.55 -17.79 -16.12
C ASP A 2 5.37 -17.07 -15.46
N ILE A 3 4.44 -17.88 -14.95
CA ILE A 3 3.27 -17.46 -14.16
C ILE A 3 3.68 -17.11 -12.70
N SER A 4 4.98 -17.01 -12.41
CA SER A 4 5.50 -16.65 -11.08
C SER A 4 5.74 -15.14 -10.95
N THR A 5 5.14 -14.53 -9.92
CA THR A 5 5.56 -13.27 -9.27
C THR A 5 5.12 -11.89 -9.81
N ALA A 6 3.89 -11.73 -10.29
CA ALA A 6 3.22 -10.45 -10.09
C ALA A 6 2.63 -10.42 -8.67
N ASN A 7 3.46 -10.09 -7.67
CA ASN A 7 3.01 -9.88 -6.29
C ASN A 7 1.94 -8.76 -6.27
N CYS A 8 0.67 -9.15 -6.40
CA CYS A 8 -0.52 -8.29 -6.57
C CYS A 8 -0.98 -7.61 -5.28
N ARG A 9 -0.07 -7.44 -4.31
CA ARG A 9 -0.40 -7.00 -2.95
C ARG A 9 -0.41 -5.48 -2.85
N MET A 10 -1.57 -4.90 -2.58
CA MET A 10 -1.76 -3.48 -2.23
C MET A 10 -0.87 -3.12 -1.04
N LYS A 11 -0.01 -2.10 -1.18
CA LYS A 11 0.93 -1.67 -0.12
C LYS A 11 0.30 -0.60 0.75
N VAL A 12 0.31 -0.77 2.07
CA VAL A 12 -0.09 0.28 3.01
C VAL A 12 1.13 1.15 3.30
N ARG A 13 1.03 2.45 3.06
CA ARG A 13 2.08 3.46 3.30
C ARG A 13 1.47 4.68 3.97
N SER A 14 2.22 5.34 4.85
CA SER A 14 1.77 6.57 5.52
C SER A 14 1.51 7.69 4.51
N SER A 15 2.36 7.79 3.50
CA SER A 15 2.24 8.70 2.37
C SER A 15 2.04 7.94 1.06
N VAL A 16 1.08 8.37 0.25
CA VAL A 16 0.78 7.78 -1.06
C VAL A 16 1.11 8.76 -2.18
N LYS A 17 1.88 8.31 -3.17
CA LYS A 17 2.28 9.10 -4.34
C LYS A 17 2.01 8.32 -5.63
N LYS A 18 1.67 9.04 -6.71
CA LYS A 18 1.56 8.46 -8.06
C LYS A 18 2.96 8.10 -8.55
N MET A 19 3.11 6.90 -9.12
CA MET A 19 4.40 6.42 -9.66
C MET A 19 4.41 6.41 -11.19
N CYS A 20 3.25 6.58 -11.82
CA CYS A 20 3.03 6.38 -13.24
C CYS A 20 1.88 7.28 -13.73
N GLU A 21 1.79 7.49 -15.02
CA GLU A 21 0.73 8.31 -15.63
C GLU A 21 -0.66 7.66 -15.47
N PHE A 22 -0.71 6.33 -15.50
CA PHE A 22 -1.94 5.54 -15.29
C PHE A 22 -2.37 5.45 -13.81
N CYS A 23 -1.60 6.03 -12.90
CA CYS A 23 -1.84 5.94 -11.46
C CYS A 23 -2.87 7.01 -11.05
N ARG A 24 -4.03 6.56 -10.55
CA ARG A 24 -5.13 7.43 -10.13
C ARG A 24 -5.26 7.43 -8.61
N THR A 25 -5.38 8.63 -8.05
CA THR A 25 -5.63 8.82 -6.62
C THR A 25 -7.13 8.84 -6.39
N VAL A 26 -7.63 7.97 -5.52
CA VAL A 26 -9.07 7.86 -5.21
C VAL A 26 -9.28 7.86 -3.70
N LYS A 27 -10.19 8.71 -3.22
CA LYS A 27 -10.66 8.69 -1.83
C LYS A 27 -11.88 7.77 -1.73
N ARG A 28 -11.81 6.73 -0.89
CA ARG A 28 -12.92 5.80 -0.63
C ARG A 28 -12.97 5.50 0.86
N ARG A 29 -14.15 5.54 1.49
CA ARG A 29 -14.33 5.26 2.93
C ARG A 29 -13.37 6.08 3.82
N GLY A 30 -13.19 7.36 3.51
CA GLY A 30 -12.30 8.27 4.25
C GLY A 30 -10.79 8.04 4.09
N ARG A 31 -10.35 7.09 3.26
CA ARG A 31 -8.92 6.78 3.04
C ARG A 31 -8.51 7.05 1.60
N VAL A 32 -7.26 7.50 1.41
CA VAL A 32 -6.68 7.72 0.07
C VAL A 32 -6.05 6.43 -0.45
N TYR A 33 -6.37 6.09 -1.70
CA TYR A 33 -5.80 4.96 -2.42
C TYR A 33 -5.14 5.46 -3.70
N VAL A 34 -4.09 4.76 -4.12
CA VAL A 34 -3.53 4.89 -5.47
C VAL A 34 -3.84 3.58 -6.19
N LEU A 35 -4.61 3.68 -7.26
CA LEU A 35 -4.95 2.58 -8.15
C LEU A 35 -4.18 2.74 -9.44
N CYS A 36 -3.73 1.65 -10.02
CA CYS A 36 -3.09 1.64 -11.34
C CYS A 36 -3.72 0.51 -12.15
N SER A 37 -4.16 0.84 -13.38
CA SER A 37 -4.76 -0.12 -14.31
C SER A 37 -3.69 -1.00 -14.97
N ALA A 38 -2.55 -0.42 -15.33
CA ALA A 38 -1.47 -1.13 -16.02
C ALA A 38 -0.62 -2.01 -15.08
N ASN A 39 -0.30 -1.53 -13.87
CA ASN A 39 0.68 -2.16 -13.00
C ASN A 39 0.14 -2.38 -11.57
N PRO A 40 -0.10 -3.64 -11.14
CA PRO A 40 -0.63 -3.91 -9.80
C PRO A 40 0.35 -3.57 -8.67
N LYS A 41 1.66 -3.51 -8.95
CA LYS A 41 2.72 -3.15 -7.97
C LYS A 41 2.62 -1.72 -7.45
N HIS A 42 1.93 -0.83 -8.17
CA HIS A 42 1.73 0.59 -7.80
C HIS A 42 0.51 0.82 -6.90
N LYS A 43 -0.29 -0.23 -6.64
CA LYS A 43 -1.47 -0.14 -5.77
C LYS A 43 -1.04 0.18 -4.34
N GLN A 44 -1.48 1.34 -3.83
CA GLN A 44 -1.14 1.82 -2.49
C GLN A 44 -2.39 2.25 -1.71
N ARG A 45 -2.34 2.10 -0.39
CA ARG A 45 -3.36 2.60 0.55
C ARG A 45 -2.69 3.47 1.60
N GLN A 46 -3.27 4.61 1.89
CA GLN A 46 -2.81 5.47 2.97
C GLN A 46 -3.12 4.83 4.32
N GLY A 47 -2.10 4.70 5.18
CA GLY A 47 -2.23 4.16 6.52
C GLY A 47 -0.88 3.86 7.17
N VAL A 48 -0.90 3.63 8.48
CA VAL A 48 0.28 3.24 9.25
C VAL A 48 0.46 1.73 9.14
N SER A 49 1.64 1.25 8.76
CA SER A 49 2.01 -0.16 8.90
C SER A 49 2.58 -0.36 10.30
N THR A 50 1.71 -0.64 11.26
CA THR A 50 2.08 -0.97 12.64
C THR A 50 2.74 -2.35 12.70
N PHE A 51 4.03 -2.45 12.37
CA PHE A 51 4.86 -3.61 12.75
C PHE A 51 5.82 -3.27 13.90
N ALA A 52 5.82 -2.02 14.39
CA ALA A 52 6.86 -1.51 15.29
C ALA A 52 6.59 -1.69 16.79
N TYR A 53 5.66 -2.57 17.21
CA TYR A 53 5.27 -2.70 18.63
C TYR A 53 5.12 -4.15 19.14
N GLU A 54 5.83 -5.11 18.56
CA GLU A 54 6.13 -6.36 19.30
C GLU A 54 7.43 -6.17 20.09
N GLY A 55 7.43 -5.21 21.01
CA GLY A 55 8.42 -5.12 22.08
C GLY A 55 7.72 -5.48 23.39
N PRO A 56 8.33 -6.30 24.27
CA PRO A 56 7.71 -6.66 25.53
C PRO A 56 7.35 -5.39 26.30
N VAL A 57 6.06 -5.25 26.61
CA VAL A 57 5.55 -4.18 27.45
C VAL A 57 6.34 -4.26 28.77
N PRO A 58 7.03 -3.18 29.21
CA PRO A 58 7.73 -3.21 30.48
C PRO A 58 6.71 -3.54 31.58
N PRO A 59 6.99 -4.53 32.44
CA PRO A 59 6.12 -4.81 33.57
C PRO A 59 6.16 -3.58 34.47
N VAL A 60 4.96 -3.07 34.80
CA VAL A 60 4.75 -2.02 35.82
C VAL A 60 5.28 -2.46 37.18
#